data_AF-A0AAW7Q124-F1
#
_entry.id   AF-A0AAW7Q124-F1
#
_cell.length_a   1.000
_cell.length_b   1.000
_cell.length_c   1.000
_cell.angle_alpha   90.00
_cell.angle_beta   90.00
_cell.angle_gamma   90.00
#
_symmetry.space_group_name_H-M   'P 1'
#
loop_
_entity.id
_entity.type
_entity.pdbx_description
1 polymer ?
#
loop_
_entity_poly.entity_id
_entity_poly.type
_entity_poly.pdbx_seq_one_letter_code
_entity_poly.pdbx_strand_id
1 'polypeptide(L)' 'MATRKQHAKRMTAKRVKSTKEKIYNCIRGLISFDYIKKDGNWNVAKIAKDTRTSRTTVYKYLKEMK' A
#
# COMPACT_ATOMS: atom_id res chain seq x y z
N MET A 1 28.52 -13.70 -3.25
CA MET A 1 28.31 -12.51 -2.38
C MET A 1 27.54 -11.44 -3.16
N ALA A 2 26.38 -10.97 -2.70
CA ALA A 2 25.69 -9.89 -3.41
C ALA A 2 26.43 -8.56 -3.19
N THR A 3 26.64 -7.78 -4.24
CA THR A 3 27.27 -6.46 -4.08
C THR A 3 26.37 -5.52 -3.27
N ARG A 4 26.94 -4.54 -2.57
CA ARG A 4 26.15 -3.57 -1.76
C ARG A 4 25.03 -2.92 -2.58
N LYS A 5 25.29 -2.63 -3.87
CA LYS A 5 24.30 -2.10 -4.82
C LYS A 5 23.15 -3.09 -5.06
N GLN A 6 23.44 -4.36 -5.26
CA GLN A 6 22.41 -5.40 -5.45
C GLN A 6 21.58 -5.62 -4.18
N HIS A 7 22.21 -5.61 -3.00
CA HIS A 7 21.51 -5.73 -1.73
C HIS A 7 20.53 -4.56 -1.51
N ALA A 8 20.97 -3.32 -1.76
CA ALA A 8 20.10 -2.14 -1.66
C ALA A 8 18.88 -2.24 -2.58
N LYS A 9 19.07 -2.66 -3.85
CA LYS A 9 17.97 -2.90 -4.79
C LYS A 9 16.96 -3.94 -4.28
N ARG A 10 17.46 -5.06 -3.73
CA ARG A 10 16.60 -6.11 -3.14
C ARG A 10 15.80 -5.60 -1.95
N MET A 11 16.42 -4.82 -1.06
CA MET A 11 15.73 -4.24 0.10
C MET A 11 14.65 -3.24 -0.32
N THR A 12 14.92 -2.40 -1.32
CA THR A 12 13.90 -1.50 -1.89
C THR A 12 12.74 -2.26 -2.51
N ALA A 13 13.02 -3.31 -3.31
CA ALA A 13 11.99 -4.15 -3.90
C ALA A 13 11.12 -4.84 -2.82
N LYS A 14 11.74 -5.36 -1.76
CA LYS A 14 11.04 -5.96 -0.62
C LYS A 14 10.12 -4.96 0.09
N ARG A 15 10.59 -3.73 0.33
CA ARG A 15 9.78 -2.66 0.91
C ARG A 15 8.55 -2.37 0.04
N VAL A 16 8.76 -2.14 -1.25
CA VAL A 16 7.69 -1.88 -2.23
C VAL A 16 6.64 -3.01 -2.22
N LYS A 17 7.07 -4.27 -2.29
CA LYS A 17 6.19 -5.43 -2.26
C LYS A 17 5.35 -5.47 -0.97
N SER A 18 6.01 -5.33 0.18
CA SER A 18 5.33 -5.37 1.49
C SER A 18 4.32 -4.23 1.66
N THR A 19 4.62 -3.04 1.13
CA THR A 19 3.70 -1.90 1.16
C THR A 19 2.48 -2.14 0.26
N LYS A 20 2.70 -2.69 -0.94
CA LYS A 20 1.63 -3.03 -1.87
C LYS A 20 0.68 -4.07 -1.26
N GLU A 21 1.21 -5.11 -0.63
CA GLU A 21 0.43 -6.16 0.04
C GLU A 21 -0.41 -5.61 1.19
N LYS A 22 0.14 -4.70 2.03
CA LYS A 22 -0.63 -4.05 3.11
C LYS A 22 -1.84 -3.29 2.58
N ILE A 23 -1.62 -2.46 1.56
CA ILE A 23 -2.69 -1.65 0.95
C ILE A 23 -3.71 -2.56 0.26
N TYR A 24 -3.26 -3.60 -0.44
CA TYR A 24 -4.12 -4.59 -1.08
C TYR A 24 -5.02 -5.31 -0.08
N ASN A 25 -4.48 -5.71 1.08
CA ASN A 25 -5.26 -6.36 2.13
C ASN A 25 -6.34 -5.43 2.71
N CYS A 26 -6.08 -4.12 2.84
CA CYS A 26 -7.10 -3.15 3.24
C CYS A 26 -8.22 -3.01 2.21
N ILE A 27 -7.90 -3.11 0.92
CA ILE A 27 -8.85 -2.92 -0.19
C ILE A 27 -9.69 -4.19 -0.47
N ARG A 28 -9.06 -5.37 -0.46
CA ARG A 28 -9.71 -6.64 -0.81
C ARG A 28 -10.04 -7.54 0.38
N GLY A 29 -9.58 -7.19 1.58
CA GLY A 29 -9.88 -7.96 2.78
C GLY A 29 -11.34 -7.87 3.18
N LEU A 30 -11.73 -8.74 4.13
CA LEU A 30 -13.08 -8.80 4.70
C LEU A 30 -13.53 -7.48 5.34
N ILE A 31 -12.59 -6.58 5.66
CA ILE A 31 -12.81 -5.29 6.34
C ILE A 31 -12.80 -4.11 5.33
N SER A 32 -12.80 -4.38 4.02
CA SER A 32 -12.74 -3.34 2.99
C SER A 32 -13.84 -2.29 3.10
N PHE A 33 -15.03 -2.70 3.56
CA PHE A 33 -16.18 -1.81 3.80
C PHE A 33 -15.85 -0.66 4.77
N ASP A 34 -14.97 -0.89 5.75
CA ASP A 34 -14.61 0.11 6.77
C ASP A 34 -13.67 1.21 6.21
N TYR A 35 -13.09 0.95 5.04
CA TYR A 35 -12.24 1.87 4.29
C TYR A 35 -12.98 2.54 3.13
N ILE A 36 -14.26 2.26 2.92
CA ILE A 36 -15.09 2.90 1.91
C ILE A 36 -15.90 4.03 2.58
N LYS A 37 -15.85 5.24 2.00
CA LYS A 37 -16.65 6.37 2.46
C LYS A 37 -18.11 6.17 2.06
N LYS A 38 -19.02 6.95 2.67
CA LYS A 38 -20.45 6.97 2.32
C LYS A 38 -20.70 7.20 0.82
N ASP A 39 -19.81 7.95 0.16
CA ASP A 39 -19.89 8.26 -1.27
C ASP A 39 -19.33 7.15 -2.19
N GLY A 40 -18.95 5.99 -1.65
CA GLY A 40 -18.36 4.87 -2.40
C GLY A 40 -16.87 5.03 -2.72
N ASN A 41 -16.28 6.19 -2.42
CA ASN A 41 -14.84 6.43 -2.62
C ASN A 41 -13.98 5.86 -1.47
N TRP A 42 -12.75 5.43 -1.79
CA TRP A 42 -11.80 4.95 -0.77
C TRP A 42 -11.37 6.04 0.22
N ASN A 43 -11.34 5.70 1.51
CA ASN A 43 -10.84 6.54 2.59
C ASN A 43 -9.31 6.42 2.70
N VAL A 44 -8.62 7.10 1.80
CA VAL A 44 -7.15 7.10 1.70
C VAL A 44 -6.47 7.54 3.00
N ALA A 45 -7.08 8.47 3.75
CA ALA A 45 -6.51 8.94 5.01
C ALA A 45 -6.50 7.84 6.08
N LYS A 46 -7.57 7.05 6.18
CA LYS A 46 -7.68 5.93 7.11
C LYS A 46 -6.73 4.79 6.72
N ILE A 47 -6.72 4.41 5.44
CA ILE A 47 -5.80 3.40 4.90
C ILE A 47 -4.33 3.79 5.17
N ALA A 48 -3.96 5.05 4.94
CA ALA A 48 -2.62 5.54 5.20
C ALA A 48 -2.23 5.44 6.68
N LYS A 49 -3.14 5.79 7.59
CA LYS A 49 -2.92 5.68 9.04
C LYS A 49 -2.70 4.24 9.49
N ASP A 50 -3.56 3.33 9.03
CA ASP A 50 -3.55 1.93 9.47
C ASP A 50 -2.39 1.15 8.85
N THR A 51 -2.04 1.43 7.60
CA THR A 51 -0.88 0.82 6.93
C THR A 51 0.45 1.48 7.32
N ARG A 52 0.42 2.60 8.06
CA ARG A 52 1.57 3.47 8.38
C ARG A 52 2.35 3.90 7.13
N THR A 53 1.62 4.32 6.10
CA THR A 53 2.18 4.79 4.84
C THR A 53 1.74 6.22 4.54
N SER A 54 2.38 6.86 3.57
CA SER A 54 1.96 8.19 3.14
C SER A 54 0.71 8.10 2.25
N ARG A 55 -0.14 9.12 2.29
CA ARG A 55 -1.33 9.19 1.43
C ARG A 55 -0.97 9.11 -0.06
N THR A 56 0.14 9.71 -0.47
CA THR A 56 0.62 9.67 -1.86
C THR A 56 0.99 8.25 -2.29
N THR A 57 1.59 7.45 -1.41
CA THR A 57 1.86 6.03 -1.66
C THR A 57 0.57 5.23 -1.86
N VAL A 58 -0.43 5.48 -1.01
CA VAL A 58 -1.75 4.84 -1.14
C VAL A 58 -2.43 5.23 -2.45
N TYR A 59 -2.43 6.52 -2.82
CA TYR A 59 -2.95 6.98 -4.12
C TYR A 59 -2.26 6.32 -5.30
N LYS A 60 -0.93 6.24 -5.28
CA LYS A 60 -0.15 5.60 -6.34
C LYS A 60 -0.60 4.15 -6.55
N TYR A 61 -0.64 3.36 -5.48
CA TYR A 61 -0.99 1.95 -5.59
C TYR A 61 -2.47 1.70 -5.83
N LEU A 62 -3.37 2.56 -5.35
CA LEU A 62 -4.79 2.52 -5.72
C LEU A 62 -4.98 2.75 -7.23
N LYS A 63 -4.24 3.70 -7.81
CA LYS A 63 -4.28 3.97 -9.26
C LYS A 63 -3.72 2.81 -10.08
N GLU A 64 -2.65 2.17 -9.62
CA GLU A 64 -2.06 0.98 -10.27
C GLU A 64 -2.96 -0.27 -10.19
N MET A 65 -3.96 -0.29 -9.32
CA MET A 65 -4.89 -1.44 -9.13
C MET A 65 -6.25 -1.25 -9.80
N LYS A 66 -6.54 -0.05 -10.32
CA LYS A 66 -7.79 0.29 -10.99
C LYS A 66 -7.68 -0.01 -12.48
#